data_AF-A0A5B0KNM7-F1
#
_entry.id   AF-A0A5B0KNM7-F1
#
_cell.length_a   1.000
_cell.length_b   1.000
_cell.length_c   1.000
_cell.angle_alpha   90.00
_cell.angle_beta   90.00
_cell.angle_gamma   90.00
#
_symmetry.space_group_name_H-M   'P 1'
#
loop_
_entity.id
_entity.type
_entity.pdbx_description
1 polymer ?
#
loop_
_entity_poly.entity_id
_entity_poly.type
_entity_poly.pdbx_seq_one_letter_code
_entity_poly.pdbx_strand_id
1 'polypeptide(L)' 'MRLPHFRSRHFRRGAAARQERSARQAVELAPVVRDIRAARVTTYAGLAAALNARGVPTMLGRTWSPTTARRLALRIG' A
#
# COMPACT_ATOMS: atom_id res chain seq x y z
N MET A 1 -12.70 -20.75 6.97
CA MET A 1 -11.76 -19.63 6.73
C MET A 1 -12.36 -18.69 5.69
N ARG A 2 -12.67 -17.44 6.03
CA ARG A 2 -13.41 -16.51 5.16
C ARG A 2 -12.71 -15.14 5.19
N LEU A 3 -12.08 -14.74 4.08
CA LEU A 3 -11.51 -13.40 3.92
C LEU A 3 -12.64 -12.42 3.48
N PRO A 4 -12.79 -11.22 4.07
CA PRO A 4 -13.90 -10.33 3.77
C PRO A 4 -13.75 -9.58 2.44
N HIS A 5 -14.89 -9.33 1.81
CA HIS A 5 -15.06 -8.57 0.57
C HIS A 5 -15.03 -7.05 0.85
N PHE A 6 -14.20 -6.27 0.15
CA PHE A 6 -14.11 -4.81 0.33
C PHE A 6 -14.48 -4.03 -0.95
N ARG A 7 -15.45 -3.12 -0.81
CA ARG A 7 -16.00 -2.22 -1.85
C ARG A 7 -15.03 -1.09 -2.19
N SER A 8 -14.85 -0.86 -3.49
CA SER A 8 -13.96 0.17 -4.08
C SER A 8 -14.64 1.54 -4.18
N ARG A 9 -13.95 2.63 -3.80
CA ARG A 9 -14.36 4.02 -4.08
C ARG A 9 -13.21 4.82 -4.70
N HIS A 10 -13.35 5.21 -5.97
CA HIS A 10 -12.32 5.92 -6.76
C HIS A 10 -12.29 7.42 -6.49
N PHE A 11 -11.10 8.03 -6.45
CA PHE A 11 -11.00 9.47 -6.72
C PHE A 11 -9.67 9.86 -7.40
N ARG A 12 -9.73 10.85 -8.29
CA ARG A 12 -8.62 11.46 -9.05
C ARG A 12 -8.49 12.95 -8.69
N ARG A 13 -7.26 13.49 -8.49
CA ARG A 13 -6.84 14.92 -8.70
C ARG A 13 -5.43 15.25 -8.15
N GLY A 14 -4.45 15.52 -9.02
CA GLY A 14 -3.14 16.12 -8.66
C GLY A 14 -1.96 15.13 -8.65
N ALA A 15 -1.41 14.76 -9.81
CA ALA A 15 -0.48 13.62 -9.94
C ALA A 15 0.97 13.90 -9.46
N ALA A 16 1.54 15.07 -9.75
CA ALA A 16 2.97 15.33 -9.55
C ALA A 16 3.38 15.47 -8.07
N ALA A 17 2.72 16.35 -7.31
CA ALA A 17 2.96 16.51 -5.86
C ALA A 17 2.66 15.22 -5.06
N ARG A 18 1.80 14.34 -5.59
CA ARG A 18 1.54 13.01 -5.01
C ARG A 18 2.69 12.04 -5.23
N GLN A 19 3.42 12.19 -6.32
CA GLN A 19 4.47 11.26 -6.73
C GLN A 19 5.73 11.44 -5.88
N GLU A 20 6.10 12.69 -5.60
CA GLU A 20 7.24 13.01 -4.73
C GLU A 20 6.98 12.61 -3.28
N ARG A 21 5.79 12.94 -2.77
CA ARG A 21 5.33 12.50 -1.45
C ARG A 21 5.28 10.97 -1.33
N SER A 22 4.82 10.27 -2.37
CA SER A 22 4.81 8.81 -2.46
C SER A 22 6.23 8.20 -2.42
N ALA A 23 7.23 8.90 -2.95
CA ALA A 23 8.63 8.48 -2.86
C ALA A 23 9.13 8.48 -1.41
N ARG A 24 8.84 9.55 -0.66
CA ARG A 24 9.19 9.64 0.76
C ARG A 24 8.47 8.55 1.56
N GLN A 25 7.17 8.34 1.30
CA GLN A 25 6.42 7.27 1.94
C GLN A 25 6.98 5.87 1.62
N ALA A 26 7.55 5.65 0.43
CA ALA A 26 8.17 4.39 0.08
C ALA A 26 9.41 4.09 0.93
N VAL A 27 10.24 5.09 1.22
CA VAL A 27 11.42 4.95 2.10
C VAL A 27 10.98 4.62 3.52
N GLU A 28 10.01 5.36 4.06
CA GLU A 28 9.47 5.13 5.42
C GLU A 28 8.83 3.74 5.58
N LEU A 29 8.14 3.25 4.54
CA LEU A 29 7.44 1.97 4.58
C LEU A 29 8.30 0.78 4.14
N ALA A 30 9.53 1.00 3.66
CA ALA A 30 10.45 -0.06 3.28
C ALA A 30 10.62 -1.15 4.37
N PRO A 31 10.90 -0.84 5.65
CA PRO A 31 10.99 -1.85 6.71
C PRO A 31 9.66 -2.61 6.91
N VAL A 32 8.53 -1.89 6.88
CA VAL A 32 7.19 -2.50 7.04
C VAL A 32 6.91 -3.51 5.91
N VAL A 33 7.25 -3.15 4.67
CA VAL A 33 7.09 -4.04 3.51
C VAL A 33 8.01 -5.25 3.60
N ARG A 34 9.24 -5.09 4.12
CA ARG A 34 10.17 -6.22 4.35
C ARG A 34 9.61 -7.20 5.38
N ASP A 35 9.07 -6.71 6.50
CA ASP A 35 8.44 -7.57 7.52
C ASP A 35 7.24 -8.34 6.96
N ILE A 36 6.41 -7.68 6.14
CA ILE A 36 5.24 -8.32 5.52
C ILE A 36 5.70 -9.41 4.55
N ARG A 37 6.77 -9.18 3.77
CA ARG A 37 7.35 -10.21 2.90
C ARG A 37 7.98 -11.36 3.69
N ALA A 38 8.62 -11.07 4.83
CA ALA A 38 9.16 -12.08 5.73
C ALA A 38 8.05 -12.98 6.30
N ALA A 39 6.86 -12.42 6.53
CA ALA A 39 5.64 -13.17 6.87
C ALA A 39 5.03 -13.97 5.70
N ARG A 40 5.80 -14.21 4.62
CA ARG A 40 5.41 -14.97 3.41
C ARG A 40 4.26 -14.36 2.60
N VAL A 41 3.95 -13.09 2.82
CA VAL A 41 2.97 -12.35 2.02
C VAL A 41 3.66 -11.82 0.76
N THR A 42 3.51 -12.54 -0.35
CA THR A 42 4.16 -12.21 -1.63
C THR A 42 3.22 -11.55 -2.65
N THR A 43 1.91 -11.55 -2.40
CA THR A 43 0.94 -10.95 -3.30
C THR A 43 0.72 -9.47 -2.98
N TYR A 44 0.51 -8.65 -4.01
CA TYR A 44 0.19 -7.23 -3.82
C TYR A 44 -1.13 -7.01 -3.07
N ALA A 45 -2.09 -7.93 -3.21
CA ALA A 45 -3.34 -7.91 -2.45
C ALA A 45 -3.11 -8.20 -0.96
N GLY A 46 -2.28 -9.19 -0.65
CA GLY A 46 -1.88 -9.49 0.73
C GLY A 46 -1.08 -8.34 1.34
N LEU A 47 -0.19 -7.70 0.57
CA LEU A 47 0.55 -6.52 1.02
C LEU A 47 -0.40 -5.36 1.36
N ALA A 48 -1.37 -5.09 0.50
CA ALA A 48 -2.39 -4.07 0.75
C ALA A 48 -3.22 -4.39 2.00
N ALA A 49 -3.65 -5.64 2.18
CA ALA A 49 -4.39 -6.08 3.34
C ALA A 49 -3.58 -5.95 4.63
N ALA A 50 -2.30 -6.34 4.61
CA ALA A 50 -1.40 -6.23 5.75
C ALA A 50 -1.13 -4.77 6.14
N LEU A 51 -0.95 -3.87 5.16
CA LEU A 51 -0.79 -2.44 5.41
C LEU A 51 -2.06 -1.82 6.02
N ASN A 52 -3.24 -2.21 5.52
CA ASN A 52 -4.52 -1.79 6.08
C ASN A 52 -4.75 -2.32 7.51
N ALA A 53 -4.39 -3.58 7.76
CA ALA A 53 -4.51 -4.20 9.08
C ALA A 53 -3.59 -3.55 10.12
N ARG A 54 -2.41 -3.08 9.69
CA ARG A 54 -1.49 -2.29 10.52
C ARG A 54 -1.94 -0.83 10.71
N GLY A 55 -3.10 -0.45 10.17
CA GLY A 55 -3.66 0.89 10.31
C GLY A 55 -2.85 1.97 9.60
N VAL A 56 -2.02 1.61 8.62
CA VAL A 56 -1.17 2.56 7.90
C VAL A 56 -2.00 3.22 6.80
N PRO A 57 -2.41 4.50 6.94
CA PRO A 57 -3.15 5.17 5.87
C PRO A 57 -2.22 5.48 4.69
N THR A 58 -2.76 5.44 3.48
CA THR A 58 -2.09 6.08 2.33
C THR A 58 -2.07 7.60 2.52
N MET A 59 -1.20 8.32 1.80
CA MET A 59 -1.09 9.79 1.92
C MET A 59 -2.38 10.58 1.68
N LEU A 60 -3.38 9.95 1.06
CA LEU A 60 -4.71 10.54 0.82
C LEU A 60 -5.72 10.20 1.93
N GLY A 61 -5.26 9.61 3.04
CA GLY A 61 -6.11 9.09 4.10
C GLY A 61 -6.94 7.88 3.66
N ARG A 62 -6.51 7.17 2.60
CA ARG A 62 -7.26 6.04 2.02
C ARG A 62 -6.63 4.72 2.37
N THR A 63 -7.44 3.67 2.31
CA THR A 63 -6.97 2.29 2.36
C THR A 63 -6.08 1.93 1.16
N TRP A 64 -5.12 1.06 1.39
CA TRP A 64 -4.28 0.44 0.39
C TRP A 64 -5.11 -0.45 -0.52
N SER A 65 -5.05 -0.19 -1.82
CA SER A 65 -5.51 -1.09 -2.86
C SER A 65 -4.33 -1.94 -3.38
N PRO A 66 -4.57 -3.11 -4.00
CA PRO A 66 -3.52 -3.91 -4.62
C PRO A 66 -2.69 -3.11 -5.65
N THR A 67 -3.34 -2.20 -6.38
CA THR A 67 -2.69 -1.32 -7.35
C THR A 67 -1.76 -0.30 -6.71
N THR A 68 -2.15 0.29 -5.58
CA THR A 68 -1.30 1.24 -4.83
C THR A 68 -0.17 0.51 -4.12
N ALA A 69 -0.42 -0.70 -3.60
CA ALA A 69 0.60 -1.57 -3.02
C ALA A 69 1.64 -2.03 -4.06
N ARG A 70 1.22 -2.35 -5.29
CA ARG A 70 2.15 -2.62 -6.40
C ARG A 70 3.05 -1.43 -6.70
N ARG A 71 2.49 -0.22 -6.77
CA ARG A 71 3.28 1.01 -7.02
C ARG A 71 4.29 1.29 -5.91
N LEU A 72 3.91 1.04 -4.66
CA LEU A 72 4.82 1.10 -3.52
C LEU A 72 5.95 0.08 -3.66
N ALA A 73 5.61 -1.19 -3.92
CA ALA A 73 6.58 -2.27 -4.07
C ALA A 73 7.57 -2.02 -5.21
N LEU A 74 7.11 -1.46 -6.33
CA LEU A 74 7.95 -1.07 -7.47
C LEU A 74 8.88 0.11 -7.17
N ARG A 75 8.63 0.88 -6.10
CA ARG A 75 9.42 2.04 -5.70
C ARG A 75 10.42 1.74 -4.59
N ILE A 76 10.22 0.63 -3.89
CA ILE A 76 11.14 0.07 -2.88
C ILE A 76 12.16 -0.88 -3.52
N GLY A 77 11.83 -1.42 -4.70
CA GLY A 77 12.75 -2.23 -5.52
C GLY A 77 13.80 -1.39 -6.19
#